data_AF-A0AAW0FY42-F1
#
_entry.id   AF-A0AAW0FY42-F1
#
_cell.length_a   1.000
_cell.length_b   1.000
_cell.length_c   1.000
_cell.angle_alpha   90.00
_cell.angle_beta   90.00
_cell.angle_gamma   90.00
#
_symmetry.space_group_name_H-M   'P 1'
#
loop_
_entity.id
_entity.type
_entity.pdbx_description
1 polymer ?
#
loop_
_entity_poly.entity_id
_entity_poly.type
_entity_poly.pdbx_seq_one_letter_code
_entity_poly.pdbx_strand_id
1 'polypeptide(L)'
;MEQWHNAYDCLLKEEILFRAISRVDAGDNPQQAELTSQIGLQGDLKCRTCKAGGTALQTETTEGYKSLYAPGVPRTVEETVEEIKHQYELAFTGTESAVKASQTATGTKDTIAQWWIAKIIQ
;
A
#
# COMPACT_ATOMS: atom_id res chain seq x y z
N MET A 1 -1.38 20.38 -7.56
CA MET A 1 -0.06 20.77 -8.09
C MET A 1 0.16 20.08 -9.44
N GLU A 2 -0.21 20.75 -10.53
CA GLU A 2 -0.08 20.26 -11.93
C GLU A 2 0.70 21.26 -12.80
N GLN A 3 1.74 21.87 -12.24
CA GLN A 3 2.53 22.87 -12.96
C GLN A 3 3.73 22.21 -13.65
N TRP A 4 3.89 22.51 -14.93
CA TRP A 4 5.05 22.16 -15.73
C TRP A 4 6.00 23.36 -15.79
N HIS A 5 7.31 23.09 -15.75
CA HIS A 5 8.34 24.12 -15.79
C HIS A 5 9.24 23.91 -17.00
N ASN A 6 9.54 25.00 -17.70
CA ASN A 6 10.59 25.03 -18.73
C ASN A 6 11.96 24.97 -18.05
N ALA A 7 12.88 24.19 -18.58
CA ALA A 7 14.29 24.19 -18.23
C ALA A 7 15.14 23.79 -19.43
N TYR A 8 16.44 24.10 -19.38
CA TYR A 8 17.39 23.67 -20.39
C TYR A 8 18.19 22.46 -19.89
N ASP A 9 18.14 21.34 -20.61
CA ASP A 9 18.95 20.14 -20.31
C ASP A 9 20.35 20.33 -20.88
N CYS A 10 21.34 20.51 -20.01
CA CYS A 10 22.73 20.73 -20.41
C CYS A 10 23.41 19.50 -21.05
N LEU A 11 22.91 18.29 -20.79
CA LEU A 11 23.43 17.04 -21.37
C LEU A 11 22.89 16.83 -22.78
N LEU A 12 21.57 17.03 -22.96
CA LEU A 12 20.89 16.85 -24.25
C LEU A 12 20.98 18.10 -25.14
N LYS A 13 21.30 19.27 -24.56
CA LYS A 13 21.38 20.58 -25.21
C LYS A 13 20.06 21.02 -25.86
N GLU A 14 18.96 20.86 -25.13
CA GLU A 14 17.62 21.23 -25.60
C GLU A 14 16.74 21.79 -24.47
N GLU A 15 15.70 22.53 -24.85
CA GLU A 15 14.65 22.97 -23.94
C GLU A 15 13.75 21.79 -23.60
N ILE A 16 13.57 21.53 -22.30
CA ILE A 16 12.74 20.45 -21.77
C ILE A 16 11.62 21.02 -20.89
N LEU A 17 10.56 20.23 -20.76
CA LEU A 17 9.52 20.40 -19.75
C LEU A 17 9.73 19.36 -18.65
N PHE A 18 9.85 19.81 -17.40
CA PHE A 18 9.90 18.90 -16.27
C PHE A 18 8.82 19.23 -15.25
N ARG A 19 8.36 18.20 -14.55
CA ARG A 19 7.42 18.30 -13.44
C ARG A 19 8.05 17.70 -12.20
N ALA A 20 8.23 18.50 -11.18
CA ALA A 20 8.58 18.00 -9.86
C ALA A 20 7.34 17.35 -9.23
N ILE A 21 7.34 16.02 -9.16
CA ILE A 21 6.34 15.26 -8.41
C ILE A 21 6.96 14.93 -7.06
N SER A 22 6.37 15.44 -5.97
CA SER A 22 6.78 14.96 -4.65
C SER A 22 6.44 13.48 -4.56
N ARG A 23 7.47 12.62 -4.53
CA ARG A 23 7.30 11.18 -4.25
C ARG A 23 7.11 10.91 -2.76
N VAL A 24 7.30 11.93 -1.92
CA VAL A 24 7.17 11.88 -0.48
C VAL A 24 6.12 12.90 -0.09
N ASP A 25 4.88 12.45 -0.01
CA ASP A 25 3.90 13.17 0.79
C ASP A 25 4.36 13.02 2.24
N ALA A 26 4.75 14.15 2.85
CA ALA A 26 4.97 14.26 4.30
C ALA A 26 3.62 14.17 5.06
N GLY A 27 2.71 13.32 4.58
CA GLY A 27 1.51 12.96 5.28
C GLY A 27 1.87 12.23 6.57
N ASP A 28 1.03 12.43 7.57
CA ASP A 28 1.09 11.60 8.76
C ASP A 28 0.77 10.13 8.40
N ASN A 29 0.99 9.23 9.36
CA ASN A 29 0.79 7.80 9.13
C ASN A 29 -0.63 7.47 8.61
N PRO A 30 -1.72 8.09 9.12
CA PRO A 30 -3.06 7.91 8.55
C PRO A 30 -3.19 8.30 7.08
N GLN A 31 -2.71 9.48 6.69
CA GLN A 31 -2.82 9.94 5.30
C GLN A 31 -2.04 9.03 4.34
N GLN A 32 -0.85 8.57 4.76
CA GLN A 32 -0.06 7.64 3.95
C GLN A 32 -0.71 6.26 3.82
N ALA A 33 -1.36 5.77 4.88
CA ALA A 33 -2.11 4.52 4.85
C ALA A 33 -3.27 4.59 3.86
N GLU A 34 -4.02 5.70 3.87
CA GLU A 34 -5.13 5.94 2.94
C GLU A 34 -4.67 6.02 1.49
N LEU A 35 -3.61 6.79 1.20
CA LEU A 35 -3.09 6.97 -0.16
C LEU A 35 -2.47 5.69 -0.77
N THR A 36 -2.13 4.70 0.05
CA THR A 36 -1.47 3.47 -0.38
C THR A 36 -2.33 2.22 -0.19
N SER A 37 -3.60 2.39 0.17
CA SER A 37 -4.53 1.28 0.49
C SER A 37 -3.93 0.31 1.51
N GLN A 38 -3.25 0.83 2.52
CA GLN A 38 -2.47 0.07 3.50
C GLN A 38 -3.16 0.06 4.87
N ILE A 39 -3.13 -1.07 5.57
CA ILE A 39 -3.87 -1.29 6.84
C ILE A 39 -3.27 -0.63 8.10
N GLY A 40 -2.15 0.07 8.01
CA GLY A 40 -1.33 0.50 9.14
C GLY A 40 -0.60 -0.65 9.84
N LEU A 41 -0.42 -0.52 11.15
CA LEU A 41 0.30 -1.49 12.00
C LEU A 41 -0.48 -2.79 12.28
N GLN A 42 -1.71 -2.91 11.79
CA GLN A 42 -2.61 -4.04 12.05
C GLN A 42 -2.41 -5.22 11.09
N GLY A 43 -1.56 -5.08 10.08
CA GLY A 43 -1.27 -6.14 9.11
C GLY A 43 0.10 -6.77 9.32
N ASP A 44 0.23 -8.00 8.85
CA ASP A 44 1.49 -8.74 8.83
C ASP A 44 2.47 -8.08 7.85
N LEU A 45 2.00 -7.68 6.66
CA LEU A 45 2.80 -7.01 5.63
C LEU A 45 2.60 -5.48 5.65
N LYS A 46 2.92 -4.85 6.79
CA LYS A 46 2.61 -3.43 7.08
C LYS A 46 3.38 -2.37 6.28
N CYS A 47 4.36 -2.73 5.47
CA CYS A 47 5.09 -1.75 4.67
C CYS A 47 4.25 -1.24 3.48
N ARG A 48 4.24 0.08 3.26
CA ARG A 48 3.48 0.73 2.16
C ARG A 48 4.15 0.62 0.79
N THR A 49 5.46 0.41 0.74
CA THR A 49 6.22 0.33 -0.53
C THR A 49 6.55 -1.11 -0.94
N CYS A 50 6.62 -2.03 0.02
CA CYS A 50 6.99 -3.42 -0.22
C CYS A 50 6.21 -4.35 0.71
N LYS A 51 6.42 -5.66 0.54
CA LYS A 51 5.83 -6.73 1.35
C LYS A 51 6.73 -7.11 2.53
N ALA A 52 7.54 -6.18 3.05
CA ALA A 52 8.29 -6.40 4.27
C ALA A 52 7.33 -6.47 5.47
N GLY A 53 7.58 -7.43 6.36
CA GLY A 53 6.71 -7.73 7.48
C GLY A 53 6.73 -9.21 7.85
N GLY A 54 5.67 -9.65 8.49
CA GLY A 54 5.47 -11.01 8.99
C GLY A 54 4.52 -10.99 10.18
N THR A 55 4.09 -12.17 10.60
CA THR A 55 3.28 -12.30 11.82
C THR A 55 4.08 -11.82 13.03
N ALA A 56 3.38 -11.45 14.12
CA ALA A 56 4.04 -11.04 15.36
C ALA A 56 5.12 -12.05 15.80
N LEU A 57 4.78 -13.35 15.79
CA LEU A 57 5.68 -14.45 16.13
C LEU A 57 6.94 -14.47 15.25
N GLN A 58 6.80 -14.20 13.95
CA GLN A 58 7.95 -14.15 13.03
C GLN A 58 8.80 -12.92 13.33
N THR A 59 8.20 -11.74 13.48
CA THR A 59 8.93 -10.48 13.67
C THR A 59 9.60 -10.35 15.04
N GLU A 60 9.18 -11.12 16.04
CA GLU A 60 9.82 -11.21 17.36
C GLU A 60 11.10 -12.05 17.37
N THR A 61 11.33 -12.88 16.33
CA THR A 61 12.61 -13.59 16.17
C THR A 61 13.73 -12.63 15.80
N THR A 62 14.99 -13.01 16.09
CA THR A 62 16.15 -12.17 15.74
C THR A 62 16.23 -11.96 14.22
N GLU A 63 15.96 -13.00 13.45
CA GLU A 63 16.01 -13.03 11.99
C GLU A 63 14.86 -12.22 11.39
N GLY A 64 13.64 -12.37 11.92
CA GLY A 64 12.48 -11.60 11.50
C GLY A 64 12.61 -10.12 11.85
N TYR A 65 13.13 -9.78 13.03
CA TYR A 65 13.40 -8.39 13.38
C TYR A 65 14.45 -7.78 12.42
N LYS A 66 15.54 -8.50 12.12
CA LYS A 66 16.56 -8.04 11.16
C LYS A 66 15.98 -7.84 9.76
N SER A 67 15.05 -8.70 9.31
CA SER A 67 14.47 -8.58 7.97
C SER A 67 13.62 -7.32 7.79
N LEU A 68 13.06 -6.75 8.86
CA LEU A 68 12.32 -5.48 8.83
C LEU A 68 13.19 -4.28 8.43
N TYR A 69 14.53 -4.39 8.54
CA TYR A 69 15.49 -3.37 8.15
C TYR A 69 16.03 -3.54 6.73
N ALA A 70 15.49 -4.50 5.97
CA ALA A 70 15.79 -4.70 4.56
C ALA A 70 14.51 -4.51 3.71
N PRO A 71 14.64 -4.03 2.46
CA PRO A 71 13.49 -3.95 1.57
C PRO A 71 12.96 -5.35 1.26
N GLY A 72 11.64 -5.52 1.36
CA GLY A 72 10.94 -6.72 0.88
C GLY A 72 10.64 -6.65 -0.62
N VAL A 73 9.83 -7.59 -1.10
CA VAL A 73 9.33 -7.58 -2.49
C VAL A 73 8.49 -6.32 -2.71
N PRO A 74 8.77 -5.48 -3.71
CA PRO A 74 7.98 -4.28 -4.00
C PRO A 74 6.50 -4.62 -4.21
N ARG A 75 5.61 -3.74 -3.74
CA ARG A 75 4.18 -3.83 -4.09
C ARG A 75 3.98 -3.28 -5.50
N THR A 76 3.09 -3.87 -6.26
CA THR A 76 2.63 -3.29 -7.53
C THR A 76 1.19 -2.81 -7.42
N VAL A 77 0.81 -1.90 -8.32
CA VAL A 77 -0.57 -1.39 -8.41
C VAL A 77 -1.50 -2.53 -8.78
N GLU A 78 -1.07 -3.38 -9.71
CA GLU A 78 -1.83 -4.52 -10.21
C GLU A 78 -2.17 -5.50 -9.08
N GLU A 79 -1.18 -5.91 -8.28
CA GLU A 79 -1.37 -6.81 -7.14
C GLU A 79 -2.29 -6.20 -6.08
N THR A 80 -2.19 -4.88 -5.84
CA THR A 80 -3.03 -4.18 -4.87
C THR A 80 -4.49 -4.17 -5.34
N VAL A 81 -4.72 -3.89 -6.62
CA VAL A 81 -6.06 -3.91 -7.22
C VAL A 81 -6.64 -5.32 -7.24
N GLU A 82 -5.84 -6.34 -7.56
CA GLU A 82 -6.26 -7.74 -7.49
C GLU A 82 -6.67 -8.16 -6.08
N GLU A 83 -5.90 -7.77 -5.06
CA GLU A 83 -6.25 -8.07 -3.67
C GLU A 83 -7.54 -7.35 -3.24
N ILE A 84 -7.77 -6.10 -3.67
CA ILE A 84 -9.03 -5.40 -3.40
C ILE A 84 -10.21 -6.13 -4.04
N LYS A 85 -10.07 -6.62 -5.29
CA LYS A 85 -11.10 -7.42 -5.96
C LYS A 85 -11.37 -8.74 -5.23
N HIS A 86 -10.31 -9.42 -4.79
CA HIS A 86 -10.43 -10.62 -3.99
C HIS A 86 -11.17 -10.36 -2.66
N GLN A 87 -10.95 -9.22 -2.00
CA GLN A 87 -11.72 -8.84 -0.82
C GLN A 87 -13.22 -8.64 -1.12
N TYR A 88 -13.58 -8.14 -2.30
CA TYR A 88 -14.98 -8.10 -2.74
C TYR A 88 -15.56 -9.50 -2.94
N GLU A 89 -14.81 -10.41 -3.56
CA GLU A 89 -15.22 -11.82 -3.72
C GLU A 89 -15.48 -12.49 -2.36
N LEU A 90 -14.58 -12.28 -1.40
CA LEU A 90 -14.76 -12.74 -0.02
C LEU A 90 -16.00 -12.10 0.62
N ALA A 91 -16.24 -10.81 0.41
CA ALA A 91 -17.42 -10.12 0.92
C ALA A 91 -18.72 -10.72 0.39
N PHE A 92 -18.77 -11.12 -0.89
CA PHE A 92 -19.95 -11.78 -1.47
C PHE A 92 -20.28 -13.13 -0.84
N THR A 93 -19.35 -13.76 -0.12
CA THR A 93 -19.63 -14.97 0.67
C THR A 93 -20.28 -14.67 2.02
N GLY A 94 -20.41 -13.41 2.41
CA GLY A 94 -21.00 -12.96 3.67
C GLY A 94 -20.09 -13.12 4.90
N THR A 95 -18.80 -13.36 4.72
CA THR A 95 -17.86 -13.65 5.84
C THR A 95 -16.93 -12.47 6.15
N GLU A 96 -17.30 -11.65 7.13
CA GLU A 96 -16.47 -10.53 7.61
C GLU A 96 -15.09 -11.00 8.11
N SER A 97 -15.02 -12.17 8.74
CA SER A 97 -13.78 -12.76 9.22
C SER A 97 -12.80 -13.10 8.10
N ALA A 98 -13.29 -13.56 6.94
CA ALA A 98 -12.45 -13.88 5.80
C ALA A 98 -11.82 -12.62 5.19
N VAL A 99 -12.61 -11.55 5.05
CA VAL A 99 -12.10 -10.24 4.61
C VAL A 99 -11.04 -9.72 5.57
N LYS A 100 -11.31 -9.72 6.89
CA LYS A 100 -10.35 -9.27 7.89
C LYS A 100 -9.05 -10.09 7.84
N ALA A 101 -9.17 -11.41 7.69
CA ALA A 101 -8.01 -12.29 7.58
C ALA A 101 -7.14 -11.96 6.36
N SER A 102 -7.75 -11.73 5.18
CA SER A 102 -6.99 -11.34 3.98
C SER A 102 -6.33 -9.97 4.16
N GLN A 103 -7.05 -8.98 4.70
CA GLN A 103 -6.50 -7.65 4.99
C GLN A 103 -5.30 -7.69 5.95
N THR A 104 -5.39 -8.48 7.02
CA THR A 104 -4.27 -8.67 7.96
C THR A 104 -3.09 -9.35 7.27
N ALA A 105 -3.33 -10.45 6.56
CA ALA A 105 -2.27 -11.23 5.93
C ALA A 105 -1.54 -10.45 4.82
N THR A 106 -2.27 -9.68 4.00
CA THR A 106 -1.70 -8.96 2.85
C THR A 106 -1.26 -7.54 3.19
N GLY A 107 -1.75 -6.99 4.29
CA GLY A 107 -1.55 -5.59 4.67
C GLY A 107 -2.33 -4.58 3.81
N THR A 108 -3.17 -5.05 2.89
CA THR A 108 -3.94 -4.22 1.95
C THR A 108 -5.32 -3.94 2.52
N LYS A 109 -5.65 -2.67 2.76
CA LYS A 109 -6.96 -2.22 3.21
C LYS A 109 -7.27 -0.85 2.60
N ASP A 110 -8.17 -0.85 1.62
CA ASP A 110 -8.58 0.36 0.92
C ASP A 110 -9.83 0.99 1.54
N THR A 111 -9.78 2.28 1.88
CA THR A 111 -10.87 3.02 2.56
C THR A 111 -12.13 3.08 1.71
N ILE A 112 -12.01 3.26 0.39
CA ILE A 112 -13.16 3.31 -0.51
C ILE A 112 -13.79 1.91 -0.60
N ALA A 113 -12.97 0.88 -0.79
CA ALA A 113 -13.43 -0.50 -0.86
C ALA A 113 -14.10 -0.95 0.45
N GLN A 114 -13.57 -0.55 1.61
CA GLN A 114 -14.14 -0.90 2.92
C GLN A 114 -15.61 -0.48 3.05
N TRP A 115 -15.96 0.70 2.55
CA TRP A 115 -17.34 1.19 2.60
C TRP A 115 -18.29 0.25 1.85
N TRP A 116 -17.90 -0.19 0.66
CA TRP A 116 -18.70 -1.09 -0.16
C TRP A 116 -18.72 -2.52 0.37
N ILE A 117 -17.58 -3.03 0.85
CA ILE A 117 -17.50 -4.35 1.49
C ILE A 117 -18.47 -4.43 2.67
N ALA A 118 -18.51 -3.40 3.51
CA ALA A 118 -19.46 -3.34 4.62
C ALA A 118 -20.93 -3.36 4.17
N LYS A 119 -21.24 -2.81 2.98
CA LYS A 119 -22.58 -2.85 2.39
C LYS A 119 -22.94 -4.17 1.75
N ILE A 120 -21.96 -4.94 1.29
CA ILE A 120 -22.18 -6.27 0.69
C ILE A 120 -22.46 -7.31 1.78
N ILE A 121 -21.81 -7.18 2.94
CA ILE A 121 -21.94 -8.13 4.06
C ILE A 121 -23.22 -7.87 4.90
N GLN A 122 -23.75 -6.63 4.89
CA GLN A 122 -25.00 -6.24 5.56
C GLN A 122 -26.24 -6.84 4.90
#